data_AF-G4NRL0-F1
#
_entry.id   AF-G4NRL0-F1
#
_cell.length_a   1.000
_cell.length_b   1.000
_cell.length_c   1.000
_cell.angle_alpha   90.00
_cell.angle_beta   90.00
_cell.angle_gamma   90.00
#
_symmetry.space_group_name_H-M   'P 1'
#
loop_
_entity.id
_entity.type
_entity.pdbx_description
1 polymer ?
#
loop_
_entity_poly.entity_id
_entity_poly.type
_entity_poly.pdbx_seq_one_letter_code
_entity_poly.pdbx_strand_id
1 'polypeptide(L)'
;MDVMEKLVINGSGSSKGGTFQSVEINGSGTVAGDVECDTFSFNGTGKADGSVKAKAVTISGSGKIHGDVEAESIRINGTGFIQGEVSAKQLKIAGSSTFGGTVKADGIDISGKAVMEADCETETFQSEGKCKVSGLLNADEVTIKLSAGESYVREIGCRHLQVTGRKGMLTLLRLMPQPVLTAELIEGDVIELTNTKAKTVRGNKVKIGPGCQIETVEYSGDYTCDPSASVETCTKM
;
A
#
# COMPACT_ATOMS: atom_id res chain seq x y z
N MET A 1 32.90 -23.52 7.37
CA MET A 1 31.48 -23.23 7.08
C MET A 1 30.91 -22.76 8.39
N ASP A 2 30.75 -21.44 8.56
CA ASP A 2 30.11 -20.91 9.75
C ASP A 2 28.63 -21.31 9.70
N VAL A 3 28.21 -22.09 10.69
CA VAL A 3 26.80 -22.46 10.87
C VAL A 3 26.13 -21.21 11.42
N MET A 4 25.46 -20.43 10.57
CA MET A 4 24.64 -19.31 11.04
C MET A 4 23.50 -19.86 11.91
N GLU A 5 23.35 -19.33 13.11
CA GLU A 5 22.40 -19.82 14.10
C GLU A 5 20.96 -19.45 13.74
N LYS A 6 20.00 -20.25 14.22
CA LYS A 6 18.57 -19.94 14.16
C LYS A 6 18.14 -19.34 15.50
N LEU A 7 17.49 -18.19 15.47
CA LEU A 7 16.82 -17.63 16.64
C LEU A 7 15.35 -18.05 16.62
N VAL A 8 14.93 -18.85 17.60
CA VAL A 8 13.53 -19.25 17.77
C VAL A 8 13.05 -18.85 19.16
N ILE A 9 12.05 -17.99 19.22
CA ILE A 9 11.38 -17.61 20.47
C ILE A 9 10.02 -18.31 20.50
N ASN A 10 9.87 -19.31 21.37
CA ASN A 10 8.59 -19.98 21.62
C ASN A 10 8.03 -19.52 22.98
N GLY A 11 6.78 -19.08 23.03
CA GLY A 11 6.18 -18.54 24.24
C GLY A 11 6.56 -17.08 24.45
N SER A 12 7.20 -16.73 25.57
CA SER A 12 7.64 -15.35 25.84
C SER A 12 9.16 -15.27 25.89
N GLY A 13 9.77 -14.32 25.19
CA GLY A 13 11.22 -14.16 25.22
C GLY A 13 11.73 -12.89 24.58
N SER A 14 13.04 -12.66 24.67
CA SER A 14 13.69 -11.54 24.03
C SER A 14 15.06 -11.92 23.48
N SER A 15 15.50 -11.16 22.47
CA SER A 15 16.85 -11.23 21.90
C SER A 15 17.44 -9.82 21.80
N LYS A 16 18.77 -9.72 21.79
CA LYS A 16 19.47 -8.44 21.61
C LYS A 16 19.60 -8.01 20.14
N GLY A 17 19.14 -8.84 19.20
CA GLY A 17 19.45 -8.67 17.78
C GLY A 17 20.74 -9.39 17.39
N GLY A 18 21.15 -9.25 16.14
CA GLY A 18 22.33 -9.90 15.56
C GLY A 18 22.07 -10.53 14.19
N THR A 19 23.06 -11.26 13.71
CA THR A 19 23.00 -11.98 12.43
C THR A 19 22.59 -13.43 12.65
N PHE A 20 21.56 -13.87 11.94
CA PHE A 20 21.01 -15.23 12.05
C PHE A 20 20.78 -15.82 10.67
N GLN A 21 20.69 -17.13 10.57
CA GLN A 21 20.12 -17.74 9.37
C GLN A 21 18.62 -17.42 9.29
N SER A 22 17.90 -17.64 10.38
CA SER A 22 16.46 -17.40 10.46
C SER A 22 16.07 -16.89 11.85
N VAL A 23 15.09 -16.00 11.90
CA VAL A 23 14.46 -15.53 13.12
C VAL A 23 12.98 -15.88 13.10
N GLU A 24 12.52 -16.66 14.07
CA GLU A 24 11.13 -17.05 14.23
C GLU A 24 10.64 -16.68 15.63
N ILE A 25 9.56 -15.89 15.69
CA ILE A 25 8.95 -15.46 16.94
C ILE A 25 7.53 -16.01 17.00
N ASN A 26 7.37 -17.08 17.76
CA ASN A 26 6.17 -17.86 17.96
C ASN A 26 5.63 -17.64 19.39
N GLY A 27 4.89 -16.55 19.58
CA GLY A 27 4.35 -16.16 20.89
C GLY A 27 4.49 -14.66 21.12
N SER A 28 4.98 -14.25 22.29
CA SER A 28 5.29 -12.86 22.63
C SER A 28 6.80 -12.63 22.60
N GLY A 29 7.33 -11.86 21.65
CA GLY A 29 8.78 -11.68 21.52
C GLY A 29 9.23 -10.27 21.24
N THR A 30 10.35 -9.88 21.84
CA THR A 30 11.04 -8.61 21.56
C THR A 30 12.45 -8.85 21.05
N VAL A 31 12.81 -8.24 19.93
CA VAL A 31 14.21 -8.13 19.48
C VAL A 31 14.67 -6.70 19.70
N ALA A 32 15.57 -6.49 20.64
CA ALA A 32 15.93 -5.16 21.15
C ALA A 32 16.88 -4.36 20.24
N GLY A 33 17.44 -4.99 19.22
CA GLY A 33 18.42 -4.39 18.31
C GLY A 33 18.20 -4.85 16.87
N ASP A 34 19.14 -4.48 16.02
CA ASP A 34 19.07 -4.76 14.59
C ASP A 34 19.16 -6.26 14.29
N VAL A 35 18.52 -6.68 13.20
CA VAL A 35 18.49 -8.07 12.76
C VAL A 35 18.90 -8.16 11.31
N GLU A 36 19.87 -9.02 11.02
CA GLU A 36 20.20 -9.45 9.67
C GLU A 36 19.95 -10.96 9.54
N CYS A 37 19.12 -11.39 8.61
CA CYS A 37 18.86 -12.83 8.42
C CYS A 37 18.36 -13.20 7.02
N ASP A 38 18.29 -14.48 6.68
CA ASP A 38 17.62 -14.89 5.44
C ASP A 38 16.10 -14.73 5.59
N THR A 39 15.54 -15.20 6.71
CA THR A 39 14.09 -15.18 6.94
C THR A 39 13.74 -14.67 8.32
N PHE A 40 12.81 -13.72 8.39
CA PHE A 40 12.29 -13.14 9.62
C PHE A 40 10.77 -13.36 9.71
N SER A 41 10.28 -14.02 10.76
CA SER A 41 8.86 -14.36 10.89
C SER A 41 8.29 -14.03 12.28
N PHE A 42 7.19 -13.26 12.30
CA PHE A 42 6.34 -13.04 13.47
C PHE A 42 5.03 -13.84 13.34
N ASN A 43 4.89 -14.89 14.14
CA ASN A 43 3.70 -15.75 14.19
C ASN A 43 2.85 -15.56 15.46
N GLY A 44 3.22 -14.61 16.33
CA GLY A 44 2.43 -14.19 17.48
C GLY A 44 2.38 -12.67 17.61
N THR A 45 2.53 -12.14 18.82
CA THR A 45 2.67 -10.71 19.05
C THR A 45 4.14 -10.38 19.28
N GLY A 46 4.68 -9.37 18.63
CA GLY A 46 6.07 -9.05 18.89
C GLY A 46 6.54 -7.73 18.33
N LYS A 47 7.75 -7.38 18.75
CA LYS A 47 8.38 -6.11 18.42
C LYS A 47 9.84 -6.30 18.05
N ALA A 48 10.30 -5.62 17.01
CA ALA A 48 11.71 -5.35 16.77
C ALA A 48 11.98 -3.86 17.02
N ASP A 49 12.89 -3.55 17.93
CA ASP A 49 13.23 -2.18 18.34
C ASP A 49 14.28 -1.56 17.41
N GLY A 50 15.00 -2.39 16.66
CA GLY A 50 15.95 -1.98 15.63
C GLY A 50 15.44 -2.19 14.20
N SER A 51 16.35 -2.05 13.24
CA SER A 51 16.10 -2.29 11.82
C SER A 51 16.18 -3.78 11.46
N VAL A 52 15.48 -4.19 10.42
CA VAL A 52 15.44 -5.58 9.94
C VAL A 52 15.89 -5.63 8.48
N LYS A 53 17.03 -6.29 8.24
CA LYS A 53 17.51 -6.64 6.91
C LYS A 53 17.31 -8.13 6.67
N ALA A 54 16.48 -8.51 5.70
CA ALA A 54 16.26 -9.93 5.42
C ALA A 54 15.97 -10.25 3.96
N LYS A 55 16.09 -11.51 3.51
CA LYS A 55 15.55 -11.87 2.19
C LYS A 55 14.02 -11.89 2.22
N ALA A 56 13.44 -12.48 3.27
CA ALA A 56 12.00 -12.55 3.44
C ALA A 56 11.56 -12.13 4.85
N VAL A 57 10.57 -11.25 4.93
CA VAL A 57 9.90 -10.83 6.18
C VAL A 57 8.44 -11.26 6.13
N THR A 58 7.97 -11.99 7.13
CA THR A 58 6.55 -12.36 7.27
C THR A 58 5.98 -11.94 8.62
N ILE A 59 4.87 -11.21 8.60
CA ILE A 59 4.09 -10.85 9.79
C ILE A 59 2.71 -11.51 9.69
N SER A 60 2.54 -12.64 10.37
CA SER A 60 1.28 -13.39 10.40
C SER A 60 0.42 -13.06 11.62
N GLY A 61 1.04 -12.70 12.74
CA GLY A 61 0.36 -12.24 13.95
C GLY A 61 0.26 -10.71 14.04
N SER A 62 0.67 -10.14 15.17
CA SER A 62 0.75 -8.68 15.38
C SER A 62 2.21 -8.26 15.58
N GLY A 63 2.80 -7.65 14.55
CA GLY A 63 4.22 -7.27 14.55
C GLY A 63 4.41 -5.76 14.53
N LYS A 64 5.33 -5.26 15.36
CA LYS A 64 5.81 -3.88 15.32
C LYS A 64 7.31 -3.82 15.04
N ILE A 65 7.73 -3.10 14.02
CA ILE A 65 9.15 -2.83 13.74
C ILE A 65 9.38 -1.34 13.89
N HIS A 66 10.33 -0.95 14.73
CA HIS A 66 10.66 0.45 15.00
C HIS A 66 11.66 1.03 14.02
N GLY A 67 12.65 0.23 13.59
CA GLY A 67 13.61 0.66 12.58
C GLY A 67 13.09 0.49 11.15
N ASP A 68 14.03 0.59 10.23
CA ASP A 68 13.80 0.39 8.80
C ASP A 68 13.71 -1.10 8.47
N VAL A 69 13.04 -1.42 7.36
CA VAL A 69 12.97 -2.77 6.84
C VAL A 69 13.49 -2.81 5.40
N GLU A 70 14.57 -3.54 5.19
CA GLU A 70 15.12 -3.83 3.86
C GLU A 70 14.92 -5.32 3.58
N ALA A 71 14.09 -5.68 2.59
CA ALA A 71 13.92 -7.09 2.23
C ALA A 71 13.51 -7.38 0.79
N GLU A 72 13.88 -8.52 0.23
CA GLU A 72 13.41 -8.87 -1.12
C GLU A 72 11.89 -9.04 -1.14
N SER A 73 11.31 -9.73 -0.15
CA SER A 73 9.87 -9.95 -0.04
C SER A 73 9.37 -9.67 1.37
N ILE A 74 8.36 -8.82 1.48
CA ILE A 74 7.63 -8.56 2.72
C ILE A 74 6.18 -9.03 2.57
N ARG A 75 5.71 -9.86 3.50
CA ARG A 75 4.32 -10.33 3.55
C ARG A 75 3.69 -10.04 4.90
N ILE A 76 2.59 -9.29 4.91
CA ILE A 76 1.82 -8.98 6.12
C ILE A 76 0.43 -9.60 6.00
N ASN A 77 0.23 -10.75 6.67
CA ASN A 77 -1.05 -11.45 6.73
C ASN A 77 -1.90 -11.01 7.93
N GLY A 78 -1.24 -10.64 9.03
CA GLY A 78 -1.90 -10.18 10.26
C GLY A 78 -1.91 -8.66 10.38
N THR A 79 -1.53 -8.14 11.55
CA THR A 79 -1.38 -6.70 11.79
C THR A 79 0.10 -6.31 11.81
N GLY A 80 0.49 -5.36 10.96
CA GLY A 80 1.86 -4.86 10.90
C GLY A 80 1.94 -3.37 11.18
N PHE A 81 2.92 -2.95 11.98
CA PHE A 81 3.31 -1.55 12.09
C PHE A 81 4.82 -1.43 11.86
N ILE A 82 5.23 -0.73 10.81
CA ILE A 82 6.64 -0.43 10.54
C ILE A 82 6.80 1.07 10.67
N GLN A 83 7.58 1.53 11.64
CA GLN A 83 7.75 2.95 11.92
C GLN A 83 8.73 3.61 10.96
N GLY A 84 9.85 2.93 10.65
CA GLY A 84 10.87 3.41 9.74
C GLY A 84 10.47 3.27 8.27
N GLU A 85 11.47 3.42 7.41
CA GLU A 85 11.33 3.26 5.97
C GLU A 85 11.24 1.78 5.58
N VAL A 86 10.58 1.51 4.44
CA VAL A 86 10.52 0.18 3.85
C VAL A 86 11.15 0.23 2.47
N SER A 87 12.12 -0.65 2.24
CA SER A 87 12.71 -0.92 0.93
C SER A 87 12.54 -2.40 0.60
N ALA A 88 11.81 -2.72 -0.48
CA ALA A 88 11.62 -4.11 -0.88
C ALA A 88 11.58 -4.34 -2.38
N LYS A 89 11.70 -5.59 -2.85
CA LYS A 89 11.30 -5.88 -4.25
C LYS A 89 9.79 -6.08 -4.32
N GLN A 90 9.21 -6.79 -3.35
CA GLN A 90 7.79 -7.10 -3.31
C GLN A 90 7.21 -6.89 -1.92
N LEU A 91 6.09 -6.16 -1.83
CA LEU A 91 5.33 -5.93 -0.60
C LEU A 91 3.89 -6.42 -0.77
N LYS A 92 3.51 -7.44 0.01
CA LYS A 92 2.16 -8.04 -0.03
C LYS A 92 1.44 -7.85 1.29
N ILE A 93 0.26 -7.25 1.26
CA ILE A 93 -0.53 -6.89 2.44
C ILE A 93 -1.93 -7.51 2.31
N ALA A 94 -2.13 -8.62 3.00
CA ALA A 94 -3.43 -9.29 3.10
C ALA A 94 -4.20 -8.91 4.38
N GLY A 95 -3.47 -8.58 5.45
CA GLY A 95 -4.05 -8.13 6.72
C GLY A 95 -4.19 -6.62 6.80
N SER A 96 -3.80 -6.03 7.94
CA SER A 96 -3.82 -4.57 8.14
C SER A 96 -2.42 -4.07 8.46
N SER A 97 -1.91 -3.11 7.69
CA SER A 97 -0.59 -2.53 7.95
C SER A 97 -0.59 -1.01 7.99
N THR A 98 0.31 -0.46 8.81
CA THR A 98 0.67 0.96 8.82
C THR A 98 2.18 1.09 8.64
N PHE A 99 2.58 2.02 7.77
CA PHE A 99 3.95 2.38 7.47
C PHE A 99 4.14 3.87 7.80
N GLY A 100 5.01 4.15 8.78
CA GLY A 100 5.30 5.51 9.25
C GLY A 100 6.25 6.28 8.32
N GLY A 101 7.25 5.59 7.77
CA GLY A 101 8.19 6.14 6.79
C GLY A 101 7.78 5.91 5.34
N THR A 102 8.66 6.33 4.43
CA THR A 102 8.53 6.13 2.99
C THR A 102 8.53 4.63 2.67
N VAL A 103 7.67 4.23 1.72
CA VAL A 103 7.66 2.86 1.19
C VAL A 103 8.21 2.87 -0.22
N LYS A 104 9.27 2.10 -0.47
CA LYS A 104 9.84 1.87 -1.79
C LYS A 104 9.77 0.38 -2.12
N ALA A 105 9.13 0.02 -3.22
CA ALA A 105 9.17 -1.37 -3.70
C ALA A 105 9.04 -1.50 -5.21
N ASP A 106 9.51 -2.59 -5.84
CA ASP A 106 9.22 -2.80 -7.27
C ASP A 106 7.72 -3.11 -7.49
N GLY A 107 7.10 -3.84 -6.54
CA GLY A 107 5.67 -4.15 -6.60
C GLY A 107 4.99 -4.19 -5.24
N ILE A 108 3.78 -3.62 -5.20
CA ILE A 108 2.91 -3.57 -4.02
C ILE A 108 1.56 -4.20 -4.36
N ASP A 109 1.13 -5.17 -3.55
CA ASP A 109 -0.18 -5.85 -3.66
C ASP A 109 -0.92 -5.79 -2.32
N ILE A 110 -2.06 -5.10 -2.31
CA ILE A 110 -2.90 -4.88 -1.14
C ILE A 110 -4.26 -5.52 -1.35
N SER A 111 -4.54 -6.62 -0.65
CA SER A 111 -5.88 -7.23 -0.57
C SER A 111 -6.60 -6.89 0.74
N GLY A 112 -5.85 -6.44 1.75
CA GLY A 112 -6.37 -6.04 3.06
C GLY A 112 -6.49 -4.53 3.24
N LYS A 113 -5.82 -3.98 4.26
CA LYS A 113 -5.75 -2.54 4.52
C LYS A 113 -4.31 -2.09 4.63
N ALA A 114 -3.94 -1.04 3.92
CA ALA A 114 -2.64 -0.39 4.04
C ALA A 114 -2.80 1.10 4.35
N VAL A 115 -2.03 1.60 5.32
CA VAL A 115 -1.88 3.03 5.60
C VAL A 115 -0.41 3.38 5.45
N MET A 116 -0.09 4.22 4.48
CA MET A 116 1.23 4.80 4.26
C MET A 116 1.15 6.27 4.68
N GLU A 117 1.86 6.61 5.75
CA GLU A 117 1.83 7.96 6.35
C GLU A 117 2.73 8.95 5.60
N ALA A 118 3.67 8.45 4.79
CA ALA A 118 4.56 9.22 3.94
C ALA A 118 4.35 8.88 2.44
N ASP A 119 5.36 9.15 1.62
CA ASP A 119 5.37 8.85 0.19
C ASP A 119 5.53 7.35 -0.08
N CYS A 120 5.06 6.93 -1.26
CA CYS A 120 5.12 5.56 -1.75
C CYS A 120 5.65 5.57 -3.19
N GLU A 121 6.79 4.91 -3.43
CA GLU A 121 7.45 4.80 -4.73
C GLU A 121 7.44 3.32 -5.16
N THR A 122 6.85 3.02 -6.32
CA THR A 122 6.81 1.64 -6.83
C THR A 122 6.69 1.55 -8.34
N GLU A 123 7.14 0.47 -8.99
CA GLU A 123 6.82 0.29 -10.41
C GLU A 123 5.34 -0.09 -10.58
N THR A 124 4.86 -0.99 -9.73
CA THR A 124 3.47 -1.47 -9.77
C THR A 124 2.76 -1.33 -8.43
N PHE A 125 1.59 -0.71 -8.43
CA PHE A 125 0.73 -0.59 -7.25
C PHE A 125 -0.64 -1.21 -7.53
N GLN A 126 -0.96 -2.31 -6.84
CA GLN A 126 -2.25 -2.98 -6.96
C GLN A 126 -2.96 -3.01 -5.61
N SER A 127 -4.21 -2.54 -5.58
CA SER A 127 -5.05 -2.57 -4.39
C SER A 127 -6.43 -3.12 -4.73
N GLU A 128 -6.84 -4.21 -4.09
CA GLU A 128 -8.22 -4.71 -4.05
C GLU A 128 -8.86 -4.53 -2.66
N GLY A 129 -8.15 -3.88 -1.75
CA GLY A 129 -8.54 -3.59 -0.39
C GLY A 129 -8.77 -2.10 -0.14
N LYS A 130 -8.42 -1.64 1.07
CA LYS A 130 -8.40 -0.22 1.43
C LYS A 130 -6.96 0.29 1.46
N CYS A 131 -6.68 1.36 0.74
CA CYS A 131 -5.39 2.03 0.79
C CYS A 131 -5.55 3.49 1.23
N LYS A 132 -4.67 3.92 2.13
CA LYS A 132 -4.45 5.33 2.44
C LYS A 132 -2.98 5.65 2.17
N VAL A 133 -2.70 6.63 1.31
CA VAL A 133 -1.37 7.21 1.12
C VAL A 133 -1.47 8.69 1.44
N SER A 134 -0.78 9.13 2.48
CA SER A 134 -0.88 10.52 2.96
C SER A 134 0.08 11.46 2.21
N GLY A 135 1.05 10.90 1.51
CA GLY A 135 2.00 11.57 0.61
C GLY A 135 1.68 11.36 -0.88
N LEU A 136 2.73 11.43 -1.69
CA LEU A 136 2.71 11.10 -3.12
C LEU A 136 2.82 9.58 -3.31
N LEU A 137 1.90 9.01 -4.10
CA LEU A 137 2.06 7.70 -4.73
C LEU A 137 2.68 7.92 -6.12
N ASN A 138 3.96 7.62 -6.27
CA ASN A 138 4.68 7.67 -7.54
C ASN A 138 4.85 6.25 -8.10
N ALA A 139 4.23 5.95 -9.26
CA ALA A 139 4.36 4.63 -9.86
C ALA A 139 4.16 4.56 -11.37
N ASP A 140 4.74 3.56 -12.05
CA ASP A 140 4.46 3.37 -13.48
C ASP A 140 3.02 2.92 -13.71
N GLU A 141 2.56 1.91 -12.97
CA GLU A 141 1.23 1.31 -13.12
C GLU A 141 0.48 1.30 -11.79
N VAL A 142 -0.67 1.95 -11.73
CA VAL A 142 -1.54 1.98 -10.55
C VAL A 142 -2.91 1.38 -10.88
N THR A 143 -3.28 0.32 -10.17
CA THR A 143 -4.61 -0.30 -10.24
C THR A 143 -5.27 -0.29 -8.87
N ILE A 144 -6.40 0.40 -8.74
CA ILE A 144 -7.20 0.43 -7.51
C ILE A 144 -8.60 -0.13 -7.80
N LYS A 145 -8.89 -1.32 -7.27
CA LYS A 145 -10.21 -1.96 -7.30
C LYS A 145 -10.94 -1.68 -6.00
N LEU A 146 -11.83 -0.71 -6.04
CA LEU A 146 -12.64 -0.27 -4.90
C LEU A 146 -13.62 -1.38 -4.49
N SER A 147 -13.35 -1.99 -3.34
CA SER A 147 -14.11 -3.12 -2.81
C SER A 147 -15.05 -2.74 -1.66
N ALA A 148 -14.66 -1.81 -0.78
CA ALA A 148 -15.48 -1.30 0.32
C ALA A 148 -14.94 0.02 0.89
N GLY A 149 -15.84 0.93 1.26
CA GLY A 149 -15.49 2.18 1.96
C GLY A 149 -14.64 3.14 1.12
N GLU A 150 -13.95 4.05 1.81
CA GLU A 150 -13.10 5.06 1.20
C GLU A 150 -11.63 4.62 1.18
N SER A 151 -10.99 4.80 0.03
CA SER A 151 -9.53 4.86 -0.11
C SER A 151 -9.13 6.30 -0.36
N TYR A 152 -7.95 6.69 0.12
CA TYR A 152 -7.44 8.05 -0.01
C TYR A 152 -6.00 8.04 -0.48
N VAL A 153 -5.68 8.85 -1.47
CA VAL A 153 -4.28 9.10 -1.87
C VAL A 153 -4.15 10.59 -2.11
N ARG A 154 -3.29 11.28 -1.37
CA ARG A 154 -3.19 12.75 -1.48
C ARG A 154 -2.85 13.16 -2.91
N GLU A 155 -1.76 12.60 -3.44
CA GLU A 155 -1.28 12.84 -4.80
C GLU A 155 -0.95 11.51 -5.47
N ILE A 156 -1.40 11.31 -6.71
CA ILE A 156 -1.02 10.17 -7.55
C ILE A 156 -0.23 10.72 -8.74
N GLY A 157 1.02 10.32 -8.88
CA GLY A 157 1.82 10.53 -10.09
C GLY A 157 2.10 9.19 -10.74
N CYS A 158 1.66 9.00 -11.98
CA CYS A 158 1.86 7.71 -12.65
C CYS A 158 1.89 7.75 -14.17
N ARG A 159 2.32 6.66 -14.82
CA ARG A 159 2.18 6.52 -16.27
C ARG A 159 0.76 6.06 -16.63
N HIS A 160 0.26 5.02 -15.96
CA HIS A 160 -1.10 4.51 -16.13
C HIS A 160 -1.82 4.37 -14.80
N LEU A 161 -3.04 4.89 -14.72
CA LEU A 161 -3.95 4.72 -13.60
C LEU A 161 -5.26 4.12 -14.05
N GLN A 162 -5.67 3.04 -13.38
CA GLN A 162 -7.01 2.48 -13.50
C GLN A 162 -7.68 2.33 -12.14
N VAL A 163 -8.80 3.02 -11.95
CA VAL A 163 -9.67 2.89 -10.77
C VAL A 163 -10.99 2.25 -11.18
N THR A 164 -11.28 1.08 -10.62
CA THR A 164 -12.52 0.34 -10.88
C THR A 164 -13.29 0.12 -9.58
N GLY A 165 -14.62 0.02 -9.65
CA GLY A 165 -15.46 -0.33 -8.50
C GLY A 165 -16.22 -1.64 -8.70
N ARG A 166 -16.54 -2.34 -7.61
CA ARG A 166 -17.44 -3.51 -7.66
C ARG A 166 -18.84 -3.13 -8.14
N LYS A 167 -19.29 -3.76 -9.22
CA LYS A 167 -20.69 -3.73 -9.69
C LYS A 167 -21.51 -4.81 -8.98
N GLY A 168 -21.76 -4.62 -7.68
CA GLY A 168 -22.58 -5.54 -6.87
C GLY A 168 -24.06 -5.16 -6.88
N MET A 169 -24.95 -6.16 -6.90
CA MET A 169 -26.41 -5.95 -6.82
C MET A 169 -26.80 -5.12 -5.58
N LEU A 170 -26.15 -5.35 -4.42
CA LEU A 170 -26.41 -4.59 -3.19
C LEU A 170 -26.03 -3.11 -3.30
N THR A 171 -24.92 -2.79 -3.95
CA THR A 171 -24.50 -1.41 -4.21
C THR A 171 -25.40 -0.74 -5.25
N LEU A 172 -25.88 -1.50 -6.25
CA LEU A 172 -26.87 -1.03 -7.24
C LEU A 172 -28.23 -0.68 -6.60
N LEU A 173 -28.68 -1.50 -5.64
CA LEU A 173 -29.87 -1.24 -4.82
C LEU A 173 -29.65 -0.14 -3.75
N ARG A 174 -28.47 0.48 -3.69
CA ARG A 174 -28.08 1.53 -2.72
C ARG A 174 -28.26 1.10 -1.24
N LEU A 175 -28.19 -0.20 -0.97
CA LEU A 175 -28.27 -0.75 0.39
C LEU A 175 -26.96 -0.58 1.16
N MET A 176 -25.86 -0.27 0.46
CA MET A 176 -24.56 0.05 1.06
C MET A 176 -23.94 1.28 0.37
N PRO A 177 -23.13 2.07 1.10
CA PRO A 177 -22.37 3.17 0.51
C PRO A 177 -21.49 2.69 -0.64
N GLN A 178 -21.40 3.49 -1.70
CA GLN A 178 -20.51 3.20 -2.82
C GLN A 178 -19.05 3.39 -2.39
N PRO A 179 -18.18 2.40 -2.65
CA PRO A 179 -16.75 2.57 -2.45
C PRO A 179 -16.21 3.72 -3.31
N VAL A 180 -15.30 4.51 -2.77
CA VAL A 180 -14.80 5.74 -3.41
C VAL A 180 -13.29 5.89 -3.23
N LEU A 181 -12.61 6.40 -4.26
CA LEU A 181 -11.25 6.95 -4.13
C LEU A 181 -11.34 8.46 -3.95
N THR A 182 -10.66 9.02 -2.95
CA THR A 182 -10.50 10.46 -2.79
C THR A 182 -9.04 10.85 -3.04
N ALA A 183 -8.81 11.88 -3.85
CA ALA A 183 -7.48 12.43 -4.12
C ALA A 183 -7.48 13.96 -4.22
N GLU A 184 -6.33 14.60 -4.01
CA GLU A 184 -6.18 16.03 -4.26
C GLU A 184 -5.68 16.27 -5.68
N LEU A 185 -4.63 15.56 -6.09
CA LEU A 185 -4.09 15.61 -7.44
C LEU A 185 -3.90 14.20 -8.00
N ILE A 186 -4.28 14.02 -9.25
CA ILE A 186 -3.97 12.84 -10.05
C ILE A 186 -3.28 13.32 -11.32
N GLU A 187 -2.04 12.91 -11.55
CA GLU A 187 -1.26 13.23 -12.74
C GLU A 187 -0.77 11.94 -13.43
N GLY A 188 -0.93 11.85 -14.75
CA GLY A 188 -0.41 10.73 -15.52
C GLY A 188 -0.74 10.69 -17.02
N ASP A 189 -0.14 9.76 -17.76
CA ASP A 189 -0.31 9.69 -19.22
C ASP A 189 -1.67 9.11 -19.62
N VAL A 190 -2.11 8.04 -18.97
CA VAL A 190 -3.42 7.42 -19.19
C VAL A 190 -4.14 7.24 -17.86
N ILE A 191 -5.29 7.89 -17.72
CA ILE A 191 -6.07 7.93 -16.50
C ILE A 191 -7.48 7.44 -16.78
N GLU A 192 -7.88 6.32 -16.16
CA GLU A 192 -9.23 5.78 -16.19
C GLU A 192 -9.82 5.74 -14.77
N LEU A 193 -10.82 6.57 -14.51
CA LEU A 193 -11.41 6.70 -13.18
C LEU A 193 -12.85 6.21 -13.14
N THR A 194 -13.24 5.57 -12.03
CA THR A 194 -14.63 5.35 -11.64
C THR A 194 -14.76 5.62 -10.14
N ASN A 195 -15.93 6.07 -9.70
CA ASN A 195 -16.21 6.36 -8.28
C ASN A 195 -15.06 7.13 -7.59
N THR A 196 -14.57 8.20 -8.22
CA THR A 196 -13.42 8.97 -7.73
C THR A 196 -13.82 10.42 -7.45
N LYS A 197 -13.44 10.93 -6.29
CA LYS A 197 -13.49 12.36 -5.95
C LYS A 197 -12.09 12.93 -6.05
N ALA A 198 -11.89 13.94 -6.88
CA ALA A 198 -10.58 14.60 -7.00
C ALA A 198 -10.69 16.10 -7.20
N LYS A 199 -9.75 16.88 -6.65
CA LYS A 199 -9.67 18.31 -6.96
C LYS A 199 -9.12 18.52 -8.37
N THR A 200 -8.00 17.88 -8.70
CA THR A 200 -7.40 18.02 -10.04
C THR A 200 -7.03 16.66 -10.64
N VAL A 201 -7.41 16.46 -11.89
CA VAL A 201 -6.94 15.36 -12.73
C VAL A 201 -6.23 15.95 -13.94
N ARG A 202 -4.95 15.66 -14.10
CA ARG A 202 -4.13 16.12 -15.22
C ARG A 202 -3.57 14.94 -15.99
N GLY A 203 -3.76 14.90 -17.31
CA GLY A 203 -3.13 13.83 -18.10
C GLY A 203 -3.24 13.95 -19.60
N ASN A 204 -2.54 13.09 -20.32
CA ASN A 204 -2.63 13.07 -21.78
C ASN A 204 -3.97 12.46 -22.25
N LYS A 205 -4.27 11.24 -21.79
CA LYS A 205 -5.53 10.55 -22.06
C LYS A 205 -6.32 10.38 -20.78
N VAL A 206 -7.47 11.05 -20.67
CA VAL A 206 -8.29 11.07 -19.46
C VAL A 206 -9.69 10.53 -19.75
N LYS A 207 -10.09 9.50 -19.01
CA LYS A 207 -11.42 8.90 -19.04
C LYS A 207 -12.06 8.98 -17.66
N ILE A 208 -13.03 9.87 -17.53
CA ILE A 208 -13.85 10.03 -16.34
C ILE A 208 -15.08 9.15 -16.46
N GLY A 209 -15.14 8.06 -15.73
CA GLY A 209 -16.24 7.11 -15.71
C GLY A 209 -17.33 7.44 -14.68
N PRO A 210 -18.35 6.57 -14.56
CA PRO A 210 -19.47 6.76 -13.65
C PRO A 210 -19.06 7.00 -12.18
N GLY A 211 -19.85 7.81 -11.49
CA GLY A 211 -19.67 8.08 -10.06
C GLY A 211 -18.50 8.99 -9.71
N CYS A 212 -17.79 9.54 -10.70
CA CYS A 212 -16.74 10.52 -10.46
C CYS A 212 -17.29 11.92 -10.18
N GLN A 213 -16.60 12.64 -9.31
CA GLN A 213 -16.83 14.05 -8.97
C GLN A 213 -15.47 14.75 -8.99
N ILE A 214 -15.17 15.48 -10.06
CA ILE A 214 -13.87 16.10 -10.28
C ILE A 214 -14.04 17.62 -10.36
N GLU A 215 -13.26 18.38 -9.59
CA GLU A 215 -13.35 19.84 -9.67
C GLU A 215 -12.71 20.33 -10.98
N THR A 216 -11.48 19.93 -11.29
CA THR A 216 -10.75 20.35 -12.50
C THR A 216 -10.15 19.17 -13.26
N VAL A 217 -10.40 19.11 -14.57
CA VAL A 217 -9.70 18.23 -15.50
C VAL A 217 -8.86 19.05 -16.47
N GLU A 218 -7.57 18.76 -16.54
CA GLU A 218 -6.61 19.33 -17.49
C GLU A 218 -6.09 18.21 -18.40
N TYR A 219 -6.23 18.35 -19.71
CA TYR A 219 -5.79 17.30 -20.63
C TYR A 219 -5.16 17.81 -21.91
N SER A 220 -4.21 17.07 -22.47
CA SER A 220 -3.55 17.44 -23.74
C SER A 220 -4.01 16.61 -24.94
N GLY A 221 -4.39 15.35 -24.73
CA GLY A 221 -4.82 14.40 -25.77
C GLY A 221 -6.32 14.12 -25.76
N ASP A 222 -6.68 12.86 -25.48
CA ASP A 222 -8.05 12.35 -25.53
C ASP A 222 -8.76 12.57 -24.19
N TYR A 223 -9.98 13.09 -24.23
CA TYR A 223 -10.84 13.23 -23.06
C TYR A 223 -12.22 12.62 -23.30
N THR A 224 -12.67 11.79 -22.37
CA THR A 224 -14.03 11.28 -22.33
C THR A 224 -14.60 11.39 -20.92
N CYS A 225 -15.89 11.71 -20.83
CA CYS A 225 -16.60 11.83 -19.57
C CYS A 225 -17.96 11.15 -19.68
N ASP A 226 -18.23 10.25 -18.74
CA ASP A 226 -19.53 9.59 -18.62
C ASP A 226 -20.62 10.61 -18.25
N PRO A 227 -21.83 10.55 -18.84
CA PRO A 227 -22.90 11.51 -18.55
C PRO A 227 -23.35 11.54 -17.08
N SER A 228 -23.06 10.49 -16.30
CA SER A 228 -23.36 10.43 -14.87
C SER A 228 -22.26 10.98 -13.95
N ALA A 229 -21.09 11.32 -14.51
CA ALA A 229 -20.01 11.96 -13.77
C ALA A 229 -20.21 13.49 -13.70
N SER A 230 -19.62 14.11 -12.69
CA SER A 230 -19.59 15.56 -12.54
C SER A 230 -18.16 16.06 -12.70
N VAL A 231 -17.96 17.02 -13.61
CA VAL A 231 -16.70 17.75 -13.80
C VAL A 231 -17.03 19.25 -13.80
N GLU A 232 -16.47 20.02 -12.86
CA GLU A 232 -16.81 21.45 -12.75
C GLU A 232 -16.09 22.29 -13.81
N THR A 233 -14.79 22.08 -13.97
CA THR A 233 -13.93 22.76 -14.94
C THR A 233 -13.19 21.74 -15.79
N CYS A 234 -13.17 21.95 -17.11
CA CYS A 234 -12.49 21.08 -18.05
C CYS A 234 -11.73 21.93 -19.07
N THR A 235 -10.40 21.78 -19.11
CA THR A 235 -9.49 22.60 -19.91
C THR A 235 -8.58 21.71 -20.74
N LYS A 236 -8.46 22.04 -22.04
CA LYS A 236 -7.46 21.44 -22.92
C LYS A 236 -6.17 22.27 -22.87
N MET A 237 -5.03 21.61 -22.61
CA MET A 237 -3.69 22.20 -22.57
C MET A 237 -3.06 22.35 -23.95
#